data_AF-A0A935M0G2-F1
#
_entry.id   AF-A0A935M0G2-F1
#
_cell.length_a   1.000
_cell.length_b   1.000
_cell.length_c   1.000
_cell.angle_alpha   90.00
_cell.angle_beta   90.00
_cell.angle_gamma   90.00
#
_symmetry.space_group_name_H-M   'P 1'
#
loop_
_entity.id
_entity.type
_entity.pdbx_description
1 polymer ?
#
loop_
_entity_poly.entity_id
_entity_poly.type
_entity_poly.pdbx_seq_one_letter_code
_entity_poly.pdbx_strand_id
1 'polypeptide(L)'
;MNSWLHKNNIIFILFCLLFIDVKTDLVAQTQIKAWYAQGQVWIVWEIKDSLPETFAIYASPSTFSNINNANLIGRLFKEEYLPGALKNYVDPMATYRIPNGSGGIYQLKNNEGLFVFTPHQKGSLFFAVVPWGQTNILPNQHITQKAIDFNYDPIKDPVECHVQKTYSTEPGYTTFAYFLWADGRQNYWEARPDFPVMANEAKNGMPSMFLVSASNKVDTTKPIPCSIWLNGGECGPGGNVPGGKKIVNINPKEGLLVTHNDDVFGYILSYLASFEFASHHFGWRKNYDPFSKNNAPNSVDTVINYTQRKYIWVDEWMIRRLHVDPYRININGHSLGSKGATAIAKTYPDHFASATIFDNGFIEDDPPSGIDILFGPTALHFPTNLYNRDGKNIAYTDVMNITDRNVTQRDLPLLRVFHAKNDIDSGSKWDDYVVKQFYASDSLGWGTQIYWGERAHGIETGPEHNDHWHNGNTPDLQTHVDDISYEETFIRSNQSFPAFFNHHLDPKNNDPGDGTPGTGPKGVGDDWGCWGGYHRWDVDKIIDEQDHWSVEAWLESNAVFQNDNSHLKIH
;
A
#
# COMPACT_ATOMS: atom_id res chain seq x y z
N MET A 1 53.12 28.83 57.40
CA MET A 1 54.16 27.78 57.52
C MET A 1 54.32 27.11 56.17
N ASN A 2 55.52 27.21 55.59
CA ASN A 2 56.12 26.47 54.46
C ASN A 2 55.35 26.54 53.11
N SER A 3 55.68 27.35 52.10
CA SER A 3 56.94 27.66 51.39
C SER A 3 57.67 26.45 50.80
N TRP A 4 57.60 26.27 49.48
CA TRP A 4 58.80 25.99 48.68
C TRP A 4 58.64 26.38 47.20
N LEU A 5 59.54 27.26 46.76
CA LEU A 5 59.83 27.71 45.40
C LEU A 5 60.77 26.72 44.71
N HIS A 6 60.80 26.71 43.36
CA HIS A 6 61.98 26.88 42.48
C HIS A 6 61.46 26.91 41.01
N LYS A 7 61.52 28.01 40.23
CA LYS A 7 62.68 28.62 39.52
C LYS A 7 63.40 27.61 38.60
N ASN A 8 63.72 27.82 37.32
CA ASN A 8 63.76 28.95 36.39
C ASN A 8 63.90 28.35 34.96
N ASN A 9 63.50 29.07 33.89
CA ASN A 9 64.46 29.65 32.92
C ASN A 9 63.77 30.33 31.73
N ILE A 10 64.27 31.53 31.47
CA ILE A 10 63.97 32.50 30.43
C ILE A 10 64.79 32.14 29.17
N ILE A 11 64.17 32.13 27.98
CA ILE A 11 64.83 32.56 26.73
C ILE A 11 63.78 33.30 25.85
N PHE A 12 64.16 34.51 25.46
CA PHE A 12 63.48 35.44 24.55
C PHE A 12 63.98 35.20 23.09
N ILE A 13 63.25 35.74 22.09
CA ILE A 13 63.56 35.95 20.64
C ILE A 13 62.57 35.19 19.73
N LEU A 14 61.50 35.80 19.21
CA LEU A 14 61.36 36.64 17.99
C LEU A 14 61.67 35.92 16.64
N PHE A 15 60.78 36.14 15.67
CA PHE A 15 60.78 35.75 14.24
C PHE A 15 60.36 34.32 13.86
N CYS A 16 59.10 34.18 13.42
CA CYS A 16 58.78 34.09 11.98
C CYS A 16 57.27 33.97 11.77
N LEU A 17 56.71 34.97 11.10
CA LEU A 17 55.42 34.94 10.43
C LEU A 17 55.40 33.78 9.42
N LEU A 18 54.92 32.61 9.84
CA LEU A 18 54.40 31.61 8.92
C LEU A 18 52.96 31.99 8.62
N PHE A 19 52.77 32.70 7.52
CA PHE A 19 51.53 32.69 6.77
C PHE A 19 51.22 31.22 6.44
N ILE A 20 50.46 30.55 7.30
CA ILE A 20 49.71 29.37 6.89
C ILE A 20 48.61 29.93 6.01
N ASP A 21 48.86 29.87 4.71
CA ASP A 21 47.87 30.02 3.66
C ASP A 21 46.89 28.85 3.80
N VAL A 22 45.98 28.95 4.78
CA VAL A 22 44.81 28.09 4.84
C VAL A 22 43.95 28.52 3.66
N LYS A 23 44.18 27.88 2.51
CA LYS A 23 43.19 27.80 1.46
C LYS A 23 41.97 27.07 2.03
N THR A 24 41.11 27.81 2.72
CA THR A 24 39.72 27.44 2.80
C THR A 24 39.21 27.56 1.37
N ASP A 25 39.12 26.43 0.67
CA ASP A 25 38.31 26.37 -0.53
C ASP A 25 36.91 26.80 -0.09
N LEU A 26 36.56 28.05 -0.41
CA LEU A 26 35.21 28.58 -0.35
C LEU A 26 34.44 27.82 -1.43
N VAL A 27 34.03 26.60 -1.08
CA VAL A 27 33.14 25.78 -1.87
C VAL A 27 31.82 26.52 -1.92
N ALA A 28 31.55 27.22 -3.03
CA ALA A 28 30.35 28.03 -3.22
C ALA A 28 29.11 27.16 -3.06
N GLN A 29 28.45 27.23 -1.89
CA GLN A 29 27.36 26.34 -1.50
C GLN A 29 26.34 26.18 -2.63
N THR A 30 26.16 24.96 -3.11
CA THR A 30 25.17 24.69 -4.15
C THR A 30 23.78 24.61 -3.58
N GLN A 31 22.83 25.10 -4.38
CA GLN A 31 21.42 24.98 -4.05
C GLN A 31 20.95 23.53 -4.16
N ILE A 32 21.65 22.69 -4.94
CA ILE A 32 21.45 21.24 -5.00
C ILE A 32 22.45 20.54 -4.09
N LYS A 33 21.96 19.73 -3.15
CA LYS A 33 22.73 18.81 -2.33
C LYS A 33 22.33 17.39 -2.72
N ALA A 34 23.29 16.48 -2.77
CA ALA A 34 22.97 15.08 -2.96
C ALA A 34 23.99 14.16 -2.29
N TRP A 35 23.55 12.98 -1.89
CA TRP A 35 24.37 11.95 -1.27
C TRP A 35 23.75 10.56 -1.44
N TYR A 36 24.59 9.54 -1.38
CA TYR A 36 24.16 8.14 -1.44
C TYR A 36 24.01 7.57 -0.02
N ALA A 37 22.89 6.89 0.24
CA ALA A 37 22.62 6.18 1.49
C ALA A 37 21.44 5.20 1.31
N GLN A 38 21.51 4.03 1.95
CA GLN A 38 20.41 3.05 1.99
C GLN A 38 19.95 2.69 0.58
N GLY A 39 20.91 2.30 -0.26
CA GLY A 39 20.64 1.82 -1.61
C GLY A 39 20.22 2.89 -2.61
N GLN A 40 20.05 4.16 -2.21
CA GLN A 40 19.50 5.24 -3.03
C GLN A 40 20.34 6.54 -2.97
N VAL A 41 20.17 7.40 -3.98
CA VAL A 41 20.74 8.75 -4.01
C VAL A 41 19.64 9.76 -3.70
N TRP A 42 19.87 10.55 -2.66
CA TRP A 42 18.95 11.57 -2.16
C TRP A 42 19.33 12.92 -2.75
N ILE A 43 18.43 13.56 -3.51
CA ILE A 43 18.68 14.83 -4.19
C ILE A 43 17.74 15.89 -3.62
N VAL A 44 18.32 16.87 -2.94
CA VAL A 44 17.62 17.94 -2.23
C VAL A 44 17.96 19.28 -2.87
N TRP A 45 16.96 20.11 -3.11
CA TRP A 45 17.17 21.47 -3.63
C TRP A 45 16.35 22.51 -2.88
N GLU A 46 16.85 23.75 -2.88
CA GLU A 46 16.10 24.89 -2.39
C GLU A 46 15.13 25.42 -3.47
N ILE A 47 13.90 25.69 -3.06
CA ILE A 47 12.84 26.28 -3.89
C ILE A 47 12.83 27.78 -3.63
N LYS A 48 13.17 28.58 -4.66
CA LYS A 48 13.33 30.05 -4.54
C LYS A 48 12.18 30.88 -5.11
N ASP A 49 11.50 30.36 -6.13
CA ASP A 49 10.42 31.04 -6.85
C ASP A 49 9.04 30.45 -6.46
N SER A 50 7.96 30.93 -7.10
CA SER A 50 6.63 30.32 -6.98
C SER A 50 6.73 28.82 -7.26
N LEU A 51 6.14 27.99 -6.37
CA LEU A 51 6.13 26.53 -6.44
C LEU A 51 5.74 26.03 -7.84
N PRO A 52 6.70 25.60 -8.69
CA PRO A 52 6.38 25.11 -10.02
C PRO A 52 5.49 23.87 -9.91
N GLU A 53 4.58 23.68 -10.87
CA GLU A 53 3.74 22.47 -10.89
C GLU A 53 4.59 21.20 -10.87
N THR A 54 5.69 21.20 -11.65
CA THR A 54 6.64 20.09 -11.69
C THR A 54 8.09 20.55 -11.76
N PHE A 55 8.98 19.77 -11.15
CA PHE A 55 10.43 19.82 -11.38
C PHE A 55 10.87 18.62 -12.22
N ALA A 56 11.85 18.83 -13.09
CA ALA A 56 12.54 17.76 -13.81
C ALA A 56 13.96 17.58 -13.28
N ILE A 57 14.38 16.32 -13.24
CA ILE A 57 15.68 15.90 -12.74
C ILE A 57 16.45 15.26 -13.88
N TYR A 58 17.66 15.77 -14.12
CA TYR A 58 18.56 15.31 -15.15
C TYR A 58 19.84 14.74 -14.54
N ALA A 59 20.40 13.71 -15.16
CA ALA A 59 21.68 13.15 -14.73
C ALA A 59 22.65 12.89 -15.88
N SER A 60 23.94 13.04 -15.60
CA SER A 60 25.03 12.77 -16.55
C SER A 60 26.31 12.36 -15.82
N PRO A 61 27.16 11.48 -16.38
CA PRO A 61 28.49 11.18 -15.83
C PRO A 61 29.45 12.38 -15.82
N SER A 62 29.17 13.40 -16.63
CA SER A 62 29.96 14.63 -16.75
C SER A 62 29.13 15.84 -16.35
N THR A 63 29.76 16.93 -15.94
CA THR A 63 29.06 18.20 -15.71
C THR A 63 28.45 18.73 -17.02
N PHE A 64 27.38 19.52 -16.92
CA PHE A 64 26.65 20.03 -18.07
C PHE A 64 25.96 21.37 -17.77
N SER A 65 25.79 22.18 -18.81
CA SER A 65 25.13 23.50 -18.76
C SER A 65 23.78 23.55 -19.48
N ASN A 66 23.37 22.45 -20.11
CA ASN A 66 22.11 22.35 -20.84
C ASN A 66 21.54 20.94 -20.72
N ILE A 67 20.20 20.84 -20.61
CA ILE A 67 19.51 19.56 -20.45
C ILE A 67 19.74 18.57 -21.61
N ASN A 68 20.04 19.05 -22.82
CA ASN A 68 20.30 18.20 -23.99
C ASN A 68 21.58 17.35 -23.85
N ASN A 69 22.44 17.66 -22.88
CA ASN A 69 23.67 16.93 -22.59
C ASN A 69 23.53 15.94 -21.42
N ALA A 70 22.29 15.67 -20.99
CA ALA A 70 21.97 14.82 -19.86
C ALA A 70 20.69 14.03 -20.13
N ASN A 71 20.47 12.98 -19.35
CA ASN A 71 19.25 12.18 -19.43
C ASN A 71 18.23 12.69 -18.42
N LEU A 72 16.97 12.84 -18.84
CA LEU A 72 15.86 13.02 -17.90
C LEU A 72 15.70 11.70 -17.12
N ILE A 73 15.80 11.76 -15.80
CA ILE A 73 15.69 10.57 -14.94
C ILE A 73 14.45 10.61 -14.04
N GLY A 74 13.74 11.73 -14.02
CA GLY A 74 12.52 11.86 -13.24
C GLY A 74 11.87 13.22 -13.40
N ARG A 75 10.58 13.26 -13.13
CA ARG A 75 9.77 14.46 -13.02
C ARG A 75 8.76 14.22 -11.91
N LEU A 76 8.49 15.23 -11.09
CA LEU A 76 7.62 15.11 -9.93
C LEU A 76 6.65 16.27 -9.87
N PHE A 77 5.41 16.00 -9.47
CA PHE A 77 4.45 17.03 -9.07
C PHE A 77 4.81 17.65 -7.72
N LYS A 78 4.25 18.83 -7.45
CA LYS A 78 4.40 19.53 -6.18
C LYS A 78 4.09 18.67 -4.97
N GLU A 79 3.03 17.88 -5.04
CA GLU A 79 2.57 16.99 -3.99
C GLU A 79 3.51 15.80 -3.77
N GLU A 80 4.49 15.59 -4.66
CA GLU A 80 5.46 14.50 -4.62
C GLU A 80 6.86 14.98 -4.21
N TYR A 81 7.35 16.08 -4.80
CA TYR A 81 8.62 16.66 -4.39
C TYR A 81 8.53 17.37 -3.02
N LEU A 82 7.32 17.69 -2.58
CA LEU A 82 6.98 17.98 -1.18
C LEU A 82 6.19 16.79 -0.61
N PRO A 83 6.12 16.61 0.71
CA PRO A 83 5.40 15.48 1.31
C PRO A 83 3.88 15.70 1.32
N GLY A 84 3.25 15.77 0.14
CA GLY A 84 1.83 16.08 -0.02
C GLY A 84 0.93 15.14 0.78
N ALA A 85 1.09 13.82 0.61
CA ALA A 85 0.28 12.83 1.31
C ALA A 85 0.44 12.90 2.83
N LEU A 86 1.67 13.10 3.31
CA LEU A 86 1.93 13.26 4.74
C LEU A 86 1.25 14.52 5.30
N LYS A 87 1.27 15.61 4.53
CA LYS A 87 0.60 16.87 4.89
C LYS A 87 -0.91 16.73 4.91
N ASN A 88 -1.47 16.01 3.95
CA ASN A 88 -2.90 15.83 3.82
C ASN A 88 -3.47 14.95 4.94
N TYR A 89 -2.77 13.85 5.28
CA TYR A 89 -3.34 12.82 6.15
C TYR A 89 -2.77 12.76 7.57
N VAL A 90 -1.64 13.40 7.85
CA VAL A 90 -0.94 13.23 9.16
C VAL A 90 -0.57 14.55 9.80
N ASP A 91 0.17 15.42 9.11
CA ASP A 91 0.68 16.67 9.70
C ASP A 91 0.86 17.75 8.62
N PRO A 92 0.02 18.79 8.60
CA PRO A 92 0.03 19.79 7.53
C PRO A 92 1.35 20.58 7.45
N MET A 93 2.16 20.58 8.51
CA MET A 93 3.45 21.27 8.58
C MET A 93 4.63 20.36 8.28
N ALA A 94 4.40 19.09 7.92
CA ALA A 94 5.48 18.13 7.74
C ALA A 94 6.42 18.47 6.58
N THR A 95 7.70 18.18 6.76
CA THR A 95 8.70 18.09 5.69
C THR A 95 9.31 16.69 5.69
N TYR A 96 9.94 16.29 4.58
CA TYR A 96 10.56 14.97 4.49
C TYR A 96 11.72 14.80 5.48
N ARG A 97 11.83 13.60 6.04
CA ARG A 97 12.94 13.08 6.85
C ARG A 97 13.61 11.98 6.07
N ILE A 98 14.87 12.18 5.75
CA ILE A 98 15.65 11.26 4.92
C ILE A 98 16.99 10.96 5.58
N PRO A 99 17.72 9.93 5.16
CA PRO A 99 19.08 9.68 5.63
C PRO A 99 20.00 10.85 5.29
N ASN A 100 21.01 11.15 6.11
CA ASN A 100 21.95 12.25 5.87
C ASN A 100 23.28 11.82 5.21
N GLY A 101 23.41 10.55 4.81
CA GLY A 101 24.65 10.01 4.22
C GLY A 101 25.76 9.67 5.22
N SER A 102 25.56 9.96 6.51
CA SER A 102 26.54 9.73 7.59
C SER A 102 25.96 8.88 8.73
N GLY A 103 24.90 8.10 8.45
CA GLY A 103 24.21 7.25 9.42
C GLY A 103 23.16 7.98 10.30
N GLY A 104 22.90 9.26 10.07
CA GLY A 104 21.87 10.04 10.76
C GLY A 104 20.71 10.44 9.84
N ILE A 105 19.86 11.34 10.33
CA ILE A 105 18.67 11.84 9.64
C ILE A 105 18.87 13.31 9.25
N TYR A 106 18.41 13.68 8.06
CA TYR A 106 18.25 15.04 7.57
C TYR A 106 16.76 15.37 7.46
N GLN A 107 16.31 16.38 8.19
CA GLN A 107 14.97 16.97 8.06
C GLN A 107 15.04 18.09 7.02
N LEU A 108 14.26 17.98 5.95
CA LEU A 108 14.18 19.01 4.93
C LEU A 108 13.58 20.30 5.51
N LYS A 109 14.02 21.44 5.00
CA LYS A 109 13.38 22.72 5.29
C LYS A 109 12.05 22.85 4.55
N ASN A 110 11.21 23.80 4.98
CA ASN A 110 9.92 24.08 4.32
C ASN A 110 10.06 24.51 2.85
N ASN A 111 11.23 25.03 2.47
CA ASN A 111 11.56 25.44 1.12
C ASN A 111 12.50 24.46 0.42
N GLU A 112 12.62 23.21 0.89
CA GLU A 112 13.41 22.18 0.21
C GLU A 112 12.50 21.14 -0.46
N GLY A 113 12.83 20.80 -1.72
CA GLY A 113 12.23 19.69 -2.46
C GLY A 113 13.10 18.44 -2.44
N LEU A 114 12.51 17.29 -2.78
CA LEU A 114 13.18 15.99 -2.79
C LEU A 114 12.92 15.21 -4.08
N PHE A 115 13.96 14.56 -4.59
CA PHE A 115 13.88 13.47 -5.56
C PHE A 115 14.84 12.36 -5.11
N VAL A 116 14.45 11.11 -5.34
CA VAL A 116 15.25 9.95 -4.94
C VAL A 116 15.52 9.09 -6.17
N PHE A 117 16.80 8.86 -6.44
CA PHE A 117 17.28 8.03 -7.55
C PHE A 117 17.73 6.67 -7.04
N THR A 118 17.24 5.59 -7.66
CA THR A 118 17.61 4.21 -7.32
C THR A 118 18.64 3.68 -8.32
N PRO A 119 19.94 3.56 -7.96
CA PRO A 119 20.95 3.01 -8.85
C PRO A 119 20.81 1.49 -9.02
N HIS A 120 21.20 0.99 -10.20
CA HIS A 120 21.21 -0.45 -10.57
C HIS A 120 22.61 -1.01 -10.84
N GLN A 121 23.61 -0.15 -10.68
CA GLN A 121 25.01 -0.48 -10.83
C GLN A 121 25.83 0.56 -10.08
N LYS A 122 27.08 0.22 -9.77
CA LYS A 122 28.03 1.17 -9.21
C LYS A 122 28.28 2.30 -10.22
N GLY A 123 28.37 3.53 -9.76
CA GLY A 123 28.62 4.66 -10.64
C GLY A 123 28.79 5.98 -9.91
N SER A 124 28.90 7.05 -10.71
CA SER A 124 28.98 8.42 -10.23
C SER A 124 28.28 9.32 -11.23
N LEU A 125 27.38 10.19 -10.76
CA LEU A 125 26.57 11.07 -11.61
C LEU A 125 26.49 12.49 -11.07
N PHE A 126 26.54 13.47 -11.94
CA PHE A 126 26.05 14.82 -11.66
C PHE A 126 24.54 14.83 -11.78
N PHE A 127 23.87 15.48 -10.84
CA PHE A 127 22.41 15.64 -10.83
C PHE A 127 22.05 17.11 -10.97
N ALA A 128 21.14 17.40 -11.89
CA ALA A 128 20.57 18.73 -12.06
C ALA A 128 19.06 18.74 -11.85
N VAL A 129 18.54 19.81 -11.25
CA VAL A 129 17.11 20.02 -10.99
C VAL A 129 16.70 21.37 -11.55
N VAL A 130 15.64 21.39 -12.36
CA VAL A 130 15.09 22.61 -12.93
C VAL A 130 13.56 22.55 -13.01
N PRO A 131 12.86 23.69 -12.88
CA PRO A 131 11.43 23.76 -13.21
C PRO A 131 11.17 23.23 -14.62
N TRP A 132 10.04 22.53 -14.81
CA TRP A 132 9.70 22.01 -16.14
C TRP A 132 9.64 23.12 -17.19
N GLY A 133 10.24 22.87 -18.36
CA GLY A 133 10.35 23.83 -19.47
C GLY A 133 11.63 24.67 -19.46
N GLN A 134 12.41 24.67 -18.36
CA GLN A 134 13.72 25.32 -18.33
C GLN A 134 14.81 24.39 -18.89
N THR A 135 15.69 24.94 -19.74
CA THR A 135 16.72 24.16 -20.45
C THR A 135 18.15 24.47 -20.02
N ASN A 136 18.37 25.64 -19.42
CA ASN A 136 19.69 26.11 -19.00
C ASN A 136 20.02 25.66 -17.56
N ILE A 137 21.18 25.03 -17.40
CA ILE A 137 21.73 24.57 -16.12
C ILE A 137 22.84 25.53 -15.71
N LEU A 138 22.59 26.27 -14.62
CA LEU A 138 23.55 27.23 -14.10
C LEU A 138 24.45 26.53 -13.07
N PRO A 139 25.79 26.60 -13.24
CA PRO A 139 26.73 26.07 -12.26
C PRO A 139 26.43 26.60 -10.87
N ASN A 140 26.54 25.72 -9.90
CA ASN A 140 26.27 25.96 -8.49
C ASN A 140 24.83 26.35 -8.10
N GLN A 141 23.90 26.36 -9.05
CA GLN A 141 22.49 26.65 -8.80
C GLN A 141 21.63 25.44 -9.11
N HIS A 142 21.74 24.92 -10.33
CA HIS A 142 20.85 23.86 -10.79
C HIS A 142 21.49 22.48 -10.77
N ILE A 143 22.77 22.35 -10.42
CA ILE A 143 23.53 21.10 -10.51
C ILE A 143 24.40 20.89 -9.27
N THR A 144 24.63 19.62 -8.92
CA THR A 144 25.60 19.25 -7.88
C THR A 144 27.01 19.73 -8.24
N GLN A 145 27.82 20.12 -7.23
CA GLN A 145 29.20 20.59 -7.46
C GLN A 145 30.13 19.51 -8.03
N LYS A 146 29.84 18.27 -7.64
CA LYS A 146 30.59 17.08 -8.01
C LYS A 146 29.61 15.98 -8.37
N ALA A 147 30.12 14.99 -9.09
CA ALA A 147 29.41 13.75 -9.25
C ALA A 147 29.24 13.06 -7.89
N ILE A 148 28.10 12.43 -7.69
CA ILE A 148 27.75 11.69 -6.48
C ILE A 148 28.02 10.23 -6.74
N ASP A 149 28.98 9.68 -6.00
CA ASP A 149 29.33 8.26 -6.05
C ASP A 149 28.27 7.41 -5.35
N PHE A 150 27.92 6.28 -5.96
CA PHE A 150 27.04 5.27 -5.38
C PHE A 150 27.60 3.88 -5.63
N ASN A 151 27.59 3.04 -4.59
CA ASN A 151 28.32 1.76 -4.59
C ASN A 151 27.53 0.59 -5.16
N TYR A 152 26.19 0.66 -5.17
CA TYR A 152 25.28 -0.44 -5.53
C TYR A 152 25.66 -1.76 -4.85
N ASP A 153 25.25 -1.90 -3.59
CA ASP A 153 25.42 -3.13 -2.81
C ASP A 153 24.06 -3.51 -2.18
N PRO A 154 23.15 -4.14 -2.94
CA PRO A 154 21.79 -4.42 -2.48
C PRO A 154 21.72 -5.39 -1.29
N ILE A 155 22.83 -6.05 -0.94
CA ILE A 155 22.91 -6.97 0.21
C ILE A 155 23.28 -6.20 1.48
N LYS A 156 24.30 -5.32 1.41
CA LYS A 156 24.81 -4.61 2.59
C LYS A 156 24.24 -3.22 2.78
N ASP A 157 23.71 -2.63 1.72
CA ASP A 157 23.10 -1.30 1.69
C ASP A 157 21.79 -1.36 0.89
N PRO A 158 20.80 -2.12 1.40
CA PRO A 158 19.51 -2.27 0.73
C PRO A 158 18.70 -0.97 0.80
N VAL A 159 17.69 -0.87 -0.08
CA VAL A 159 16.63 0.15 0.04
C VAL A 159 15.82 -0.07 1.32
N GLU A 160 15.40 1.02 1.98
CA GLU A 160 14.69 0.99 3.27
C GLU A 160 13.44 1.88 3.26
N CYS A 161 12.49 1.62 4.17
CA CYS A 161 11.43 2.57 4.49
C CYS A 161 11.90 3.56 5.58
N HIS A 162 11.41 4.79 5.52
CA HIS A 162 11.88 5.88 6.38
C HIS A 162 10.75 6.49 7.20
N VAL A 163 10.89 6.48 8.53
CA VAL A 163 9.93 7.11 9.46
C VAL A 163 9.91 8.63 9.23
N GLN A 164 8.74 9.15 8.88
CA GLN A 164 8.49 10.57 8.74
C GLN A 164 7.88 11.16 10.01
N LYS A 165 6.93 10.46 10.63
CA LYS A 165 6.23 10.94 11.83
C LYS A 165 5.93 9.78 12.77
N THR A 166 5.93 10.07 14.06
CA THR A 166 5.35 9.22 15.10
C THR A 166 4.31 10.03 15.84
N TYR A 167 3.13 9.46 16.07
CA TYR A 167 2.03 10.07 16.80
C TYR A 167 1.19 8.97 17.47
N SER A 168 0.26 9.37 18.33
CA SER A 168 -0.70 8.45 18.94
C SER A 168 -2.08 8.67 18.36
N THR A 169 -2.80 7.60 18.06
CA THR A 169 -4.23 7.67 17.75
C THR A 169 -5.03 7.43 19.02
N GLU A 170 -6.28 7.91 19.08
CA GLU A 170 -7.25 7.43 20.07
C GLU A 170 -7.70 6.02 19.65
N PRO A 171 -7.61 4.97 20.49
CA PRO A 171 -7.60 5.01 21.97
C PRO A 171 -6.23 4.83 22.66
N GLY A 172 -5.14 5.20 22.02
CA GLY A 172 -3.79 5.24 22.60
C GLY A 172 -2.75 4.38 21.88
N TYR A 173 -2.95 4.04 20.61
CA TYR A 173 -2.01 3.24 19.82
C TYR A 173 -0.90 4.12 19.28
N THR A 174 0.34 3.61 19.24
CA THR A 174 1.46 4.33 18.61
C THR A 174 1.46 4.06 17.12
N THR A 175 1.37 5.13 16.32
CA THR A 175 1.34 5.08 14.86
C THR A 175 2.56 5.78 14.26
N PHE A 176 3.14 5.14 13.26
CA PHE A 176 4.30 5.59 12.51
C PHE A 176 3.90 5.83 11.05
N ALA A 177 4.13 7.03 10.54
CA ALA A 177 4.04 7.31 9.12
C ALA A 177 5.40 7.03 8.47
N TYR A 178 5.44 6.08 7.55
CA TYR A 178 6.62 5.71 6.77
C TYR A 178 6.50 6.19 5.33
N PHE A 179 7.64 6.48 4.71
CA PHE A 179 7.75 6.70 3.28
C PHE A 179 8.80 5.76 2.66
N LEU A 180 8.55 5.40 1.41
CA LEU A 180 9.55 4.88 0.49
C LEU A 180 9.44 5.62 -0.86
N TRP A 181 10.46 5.50 -1.72
CA TRP A 181 10.48 6.13 -3.04
C TRP A 181 10.66 5.08 -4.13
N ALA A 182 9.78 5.11 -5.12
CA ALA A 182 9.70 4.09 -6.17
C ALA A 182 10.92 4.10 -7.08
N ASP A 183 11.38 2.91 -7.46
CA ASP A 183 12.20 2.71 -8.66
C ASP A 183 11.24 2.56 -9.85
N GLY A 184 11.22 3.59 -10.69
CA GLY A 184 10.34 3.66 -11.86
C GLY A 184 11.12 3.36 -13.13
N ARG A 185 10.66 2.36 -13.89
CA ARG A 185 11.31 1.93 -15.14
C ARG A 185 10.31 1.53 -16.19
N GLN A 186 10.68 1.71 -17.46
CA GLN A 186 9.86 1.25 -18.56
C GLN A 186 9.83 -0.28 -18.64
N ASN A 187 10.93 -0.97 -18.32
CA ASN A 187 10.97 -2.42 -18.20
C ASN A 187 10.77 -2.84 -16.74
N TYR A 188 9.57 -3.28 -16.39
CA TYR A 188 9.21 -3.68 -15.03
C TYR A 188 9.90 -4.98 -14.55
N TRP A 189 10.65 -5.67 -15.43
CA TRP A 189 11.49 -6.82 -15.08
C TRP A 189 12.91 -6.45 -14.67
N GLU A 190 13.35 -5.21 -14.91
CA GLU A 190 14.67 -4.72 -14.50
C GLU A 190 14.64 -4.30 -13.03
N ALA A 191 14.25 -5.21 -12.14
CA ALA A 191 14.27 -5.01 -10.70
C ALA A 191 15.68 -5.17 -10.13
N ARG A 192 15.95 -4.52 -9.00
CA ARG A 192 17.09 -4.87 -8.16
C ARG A 192 16.76 -6.16 -7.39
N PRO A 193 17.77 -6.93 -6.94
CA PRO A 193 17.54 -8.09 -6.09
C PRO A 193 16.84 -7.77 -4.77
N ASP A 194 17.02 -6.54 -4.25
CA ASP A 194 16.45 -6.07 -2.98
C ASP A 194 15.23 -5.16 -3.14
N PHE A 195 14.92 -4.69 -4.36
CA PHE A 195 13.90 -3.67 -4.59
C PHE A 195 13.26 -3.81 -5.99
N PRO A 196 11.94 -4.09 -6.09
CA PRO A 196 11.27 -4.25 -7.37
C PRO A 196 11.04 -2.91 -8.07
N VAL A 197 10.78 -2.97 -9.39
CA VAL A 197 10.20 -1.84 -10.11
C VAL A 197 8.74 -1.68 -9.67
N MET A 198 8.42 -0.54 -9.06
CA MET A 198 7.11 -0.21 -8.47
C MET A 198 6.41 0.95 -9.18
N ALA A 199 6.94 1.37 -10.32
CA ALA A 199 6.39 2.44 -11.14
C ALA A 199 6.90 2.30 -12.58
N ASN A 200 6.23 2.93 -13.54
CA ASN A 200 6.85 3.14 -14.85
C ASN A 200 7.88 4.27 -14.80
N GLU A 201 8.64 4.46 -15.89
CA GLU A 201 9.72 5.46 -15.96
C GLU A 201 9.24 6.89 -15.65
N ALA A 202 8.02 7.24 -16.08
CA ALA A 202 7.45 8.57 -15.85
C ALA A 202 7.19 8.86 -14.36
N LYS A 203 7.01 7.83 -13.53
CA LYS A 203 6.80 7.93 -12.07
C LYS A 203 8.04 7.50 -11.28
N ASN A 204 9.23 7.54 -11.87
CA ASN A 204 10.48 7.25 -11.16
C ASN A 204 10.70 8.24 -10.00
N GLY A 205 11.11 7.73 -8.84
CA GLY A 205 11.29 8.53 -7.62
C GLY A 205 9.98 8.99 -6.98
N MET A 206 8.82 8.47 -7.40
CA MET A 206 7.53 8.79 -6.76
C MET A 206 7.54 8.35 -5.29
N PRO A 207 7.18 9.23 -4.33
CA PRO A 207 7.04 8.86 -2.94
C PRO A 207 5.78 8.01 -2.72
N SER A 208 5.84 7.09 -1.75
CA SER A 208 4.67 6.33 -1.29
C SER A 208 4.66 6.28 0.23
N MET A 209 3.53 6.66 0.81
CA MET A 209 3.29 6.64 2.25
C MET A 209 2.59 5.35 2.67
N PHE A 210 2.88 4.88 3.87
CA PHE A 210 2.03 3.93 4.59
C PHE A 210 2.11 4.22 6.09
N LEU A 211 1.08 3.80 6.82
CA LEU A 211 1.00 3.93 8.27
C LEU A 211 1.16 2.54 8.90
N VAL A 212 1.89 2.47 10.01
CA VAL A 212 1.99 1.27 10.84
C VAL A 212 1.59 1.64 12.26
N SER A 213 0.57 0.99 12.80
CA SER A 213 0.11 1.19 14.17
C SER A 213 0.37 -0.06 14.99
N ALA A 214 1.13 0.08 16.07
CA ALA A 214 1.49 -1.05 16.93
C ALA A 214 0.52 -1.21 18.09
N SER A 215 0.14 -2.46 18.39
CA SER A 215 -0.58 -2.76 19.62
C SER A 215 0.18 -2.31 20.86
N ASN A 216 -0.55 -1.81 21.85
CA ASN A 216 0.00 -1.48 23.17
C ASN A 216 0.51 -2.72 23.94
N LYS A 217 0.23 -3.92 23.43
CA LYS A 217 0.67 -5.21 23.98
C LYS A 217 1.70 -5.92 23.08
N VAL A 218 2.25 -5.24 22.07
CA VAL A 218 3.16 -5.87 21.11
C VAL A 218 4.40 -6.45 21.83
N ASP A 219 4.65 -7.74 21.60
CA ASP A 219 5.85 -8.45 22.09
C ASP A 219 6.76 -8.78 20.90
N THR A 220 7.72 -7.90 20.63
CA THR A 220 8.66 -8.06 19.51
C THR A 220 9.76 -9.09 19.75
N THR A 221 9.76 -9.78 20.91
CA THR A 221 10.69 -10.90 21.14
C THR A 221 10.30 -12.15 20.35
N LYS A 222 9.09 -12.16 19.77
CA LYS A 222 8.56 -13.22 18.92
C LYS A 222 8.03 -12.63 17.61
N PRO A 223 7.85 -13.45 16.56
CA PRO A 223 7.13 -13.02 15.37
C PRO A 223 5.71 -12.57 15.71
N ILE A 224 5.30 -11.39 15.25
CA ILE A 224 3.99 -10.77 15.54
C ILE A 224 3.08 -10.79 14.30
N PRO A 225 1.75 -10.90 14.45
CA PRO A 225 0.85 -10.84 13.30
C PRO A 225 0.77 -9.42 12.72
N CYS A 226 0.30 -9.33 11.48
CA CYS A 226 0.09 -8.07 10.78
C CYS A 226 -1.26 -8.11 10.06
N SER A 227 -2.04 -7.05 10.23
CA SER A 227 -3.31 -6.89 9.55
C SER A 227 -3.27 -5.62 8.72
N ILE A 228 -3.49 -5.76 7.42
CA ILE A 228 -3.46 -4.67 6.46
C ILE A 228 -4.89 -4.20 6.21
N TRP A 229 -5.11 -2.88 6.18
CA TRP A 229 -6.37 -2.26 5.77
C TRP A 229 -6.15 -1.37 4.56
N LEU A 230 -6.80 -1.70 3.45
CA LEU A 230 -6.77 -0.92 2.21
C LEU A 230 -7.92 0.08 2.19
N ASN A 231 -7.65 1.31 1.75
CA ASN A 231 -8.62 2.40 1.82
C ASN A 231 -9.63 2.37 0.66
N GLY A 232 -10.85 2.86 0.91
CA GLY A 232 -11.84 3.11 -0.15
C GLY A 232 -11.50 4.33 -1.01
N GLY A 233 -12.29 4.58 -2.07
CA GLY A 233 -12.05 5.66 -3.03
C GLY A 233 -12.10 7.07 -2.45
N GLU A 234 -12.88 7.28 -1.38
CA GLU A 234 -13.06 8.58 -0.71
C GLU A 234 -12.26 8.70 0.60
N CYS A 235 -11.39 7.73 0.90
CA CYS A 235 -10.70 7.67 2.18
C CYS A 235 -9.19 7.62 1.98
N GLY A 236 -8.48 8.57 2.56
CA GLY A 236 -7.05 8.43 2.77
C GLY A 236 -6.69 7.50 3.94
N PRO A 237 -5.40 7.14 4.09
CA PRO A 237 -4.95 6.25 5.15
C PRO A 237 -5.18 6.81 6.56
N GLY A 238 -5.37 8.13 6.72
CA GLY A 238 -5.59 8.77 8.02
C GLY A 238 -6.88 8.35 8.73
N GLY A 239 -7.91 7.90 7.99
CA GLY A 239 -9.16 7.39 8.56
C GLY A 239 -9.12 5.91 8.94
N ASN A 240 -8.13 5.17 8.45
CA ASN A 240 -8.00 3.72 8.62
C ASN A 240 -6.83 3.40 9.55
N VAL A 241 -6.87 3.99 10.75
CA VAL A 241 -5.92 3.75 11.86
C VAL A 241 -6.70 3.25 13.08
N PRO A 242 -6.05 2.77 14.15
CA PRO A 242 -6.79 2.30 15.33
C PRO A 242 -7.72 3.39 15.85
N GLY A 243 -8.97 3.01 16.14
CA GLY A 243 -10.09 3.89 16.50
C GLY A 243 -10.94 4.40 15.32
N GLY A 244 -10.46 4.26 14.08
CA GLY A 244 -11.09 4.80 12.88
C GLY A 244 -12.31 4.02 12.39
N LYS A 245 -12.28 2.69 12.50
CA LYS A 245 -13.39 1.80 12.11
C LYS A 245 -13.86 1.02 13.34
N LYS A 246 -14.76 1.63 14.12
CA LYS A 246 -15.25 1.05 15.38
C LYS A 246 -16.19 -0.14 15.18
N ILE A 247 -16.98 -0.12 14.10
CA ILE A 247 -18.02 -1.13 13.84
C ILE A 247 -17.44 -2.51 13.53
N VAL A 248 -16.27 -2.56 12.90
CA VAL A 248 -15.53 -3.80 12.56
C VAL A 248 -14.22 -3.92 13.36
N ASN A 249 -14.08 -3.09 14.40
CA ASN A 249 -12.89 -2.97 15.26
C ASN A 249 -11.53 -3.28 14.60
N ILE A 250 -10.95 -2.28 13.92
CA ILE A 250 -9.64 -2.45 13.26
C ILE A 250 -8.43 -2.31 14.20
N ASN A 251 -8.65 -2.33 15.52
CA ASN A 251 -7.56 -2.14 16.47
C ASN A 251 -6.71 -3.41 16.56
N PRO A 252 -5.39 -3.35 16.31
CA PRO A 252 -4.55 -4.53 16.41
C PRO A 252 -4.49 -5.01 17.87
N LYS A 253 -4.52 -6.33 18.10
CA LYS A 253 -4.59 -6.89 19.46
C LYS A 253 -3.21 -7.26 19.98
N GLU A 254 -2.44 -8.00 19.21
CA GLU A 254 -1.06 -8.42 19.56
C GLU A 254 0.00 -8.01 18.54
N GLY A 255 -0.44 -7.56 17.35
CA GLY A 255 0.43 -7.25 16.23
C GLY A 255 0.41 -5.80 15.77
N LEU A 256 0.45 -5.65 14.45
CA LEU A 256 0.45 -4.38 13.73
C LEU A 256 -0.80 -4.22 12.87
N LEU A 257 -1.35 -3.01 12.83
CA LEU A 257 -2.25 -2.56 11.76
C LEU A 257 -1.45 -1.75 10.75
N VAL A 258 -1.60 -2.05 9.47
CA VAL A 258 -0.89 -1.38 8.38
C VAL A 258 -1.88 -0.81 7.37
N THR A 259 -1.66 0.44 6.97
CA THR A 259 -2.56 1.15 6.06
C THR A 259 -1.76 1.80 4.96
N HIS A 260 -1.94 1.35 3.73
CA HIS A 260 -1.21 1.87 2.59
C HIS A 260 -1.86 3.13 2.01
N ASN A 261 -1.05 4.08 1.54
CA ASN A 261 -1.54 5.10 0.63
C ASN A 261 -1.54 4.58 -0.82
N ASP A 262 -2.60 4.89 -1.55
CA ASP A 262 -2.78 4.49 -2.95
C ASP A 262 -2.87 5.65 -3.94
N ASP A 263 -2.62 6.88 -3.48
CA ASP A 263 -2.64 8.06 -4.36
C ASP A 263 -1.66 7.92 -5.54
N VAL A 264 -2.12 8.28 -6.73
CA VAL A 264 -1.32 8.44 -7.93
C VAL A 264 -1.54 9.84 -8.46
N PHE A 265 -0.52 10.71 -8.41
CA PHE A 265 -0.65 12.05 -9.01
C PHE A 265 -0.46 12.01 -10.52
N GLY A 266 -1.38 12.64 -11.26
CA GLY A 266 -1.28 12.76 -12.71
C GLY A 266 -2.48 13.43 -13.33
N TYR A 267 -2.34 13.79 -14.60
CA TYR A 267 -3.45 14.30 -15.39
C TYR A 267 -4.44 13.18 -15.72
N ILE A 268 -5.71 13.47 -15.47
CA ILE A 268 -6.88 12.78 -15.99
C ILE A 268 -7.47 13.68 -17.06
N LEU A 269 -7.28 13.31 -18.32
CA LEU A 269 -7.65 14.16 -19.45
C LEU A 269 -7.06 15.57 -19.28
N SER A 270 -7.88 16.60 -19.04
CA SER A 270 -7.45 17.98 -18.87
C SER A 270 -7.27 18.42 -17.41
N TYR A 271 -7.68 17.59 -16.43
CA TYR A 271 -7.67 17.88 -15.01
C TYR A 271 -6.48 17.24 -14.31
N LEU A 272 -5.79 17.99 -13.45
CA LEU A 272 -4.75 17.42 -12.58
C LEU A 272 -5.43 16.79 -11.38
N ALA A 273 -5.31 15.47 -11.27
CA ALA A 273 -5.89 14.73 -10.16
C ALA A 273 -5.24 15.12 -8.83
N SER A 274 -6.06 15.27 -7.78
CA SER A 274 -5.61 15.50 -6.41
C SER A 274 -5.40 14.17 -5.67
N PHE A 275 -5.23 14.26 -4.35
CA PHE A 275 -5.43 13.14 -3.42
C PHE A 275 -6.75 12.40 -3.74
N GLU A 276 -6.80 11.11 -3.40
CA GLU A 276 -7.94 10.20 -3.64
C GLU A 276 -8.05 9.67 -5.09
N PHE A 277 -7.22 10.17 -6.02
CA PHE A 277 -7.02 9.49 -7.28
C PHE A 277 -6.09 8.29 -7.11
N ALA A 278 -6.64 7.09 -7.24
CA ALA A 278 -6.01 5.87 -6.77
C ALA A 278 -5.60 4.92 -7.91
N SER A 279 -4.64 4.04 -7.62
CA SER A 279 -4.21 2.96 -8.54
C SER A 279 -5.11 1.72 -8.48
N HIS A 280 -6.27 1.84 -7.81
CA HIS A 280 -7.18 0.75 -7.46
C HIS A 280 -6.47 -0.39 -6.72
N HIS A 281 -5.47 -0.04 -5.91
CA HIS A 281 -4.56 -0.95 -5.22
C HIS A 281 -3.86 -1.97 -6.13
N PHE A 282 -3.84 -1.72 -7.45
CA PHE A 282 -3.30 -2.62 -8.45
C PHE A 282 -2.04 -2.03 -9.09
N GLY A 283 -2.18 -0.89 -9.77
CA GLY A 283 -1.10 -0.26 -10.53
C GLY A 283 -1.65 0.59 -11.67
N TRP A 284 -1.03 0.57 -12.85
CA TRP A 284 -1.49 1.33 -14.02
C TRP A 284 -0.84 0.83 -15.31
N ARG A 285 -1.33 1.31 -16.46
CA ARG A 285 -0.82 0.97 -17.78
C ARG A 285 0.63 1.39 -17.95
N LYS A 286 1.43 0.51 -18.56
CA LYS A 286 2.88 0.67 -18.70
C LYS A 286 3.26 2.02 -19.32
N ASN A 287 2.52 2.48 -20.32
CA ASN A 287 2.83 3.73 -21.04
C ASN A 287 2.04 4.95 -20.55
N TYR A 288 1.50 4.92 -19.33
CA TYR A 288 0.87 6.10 -18.74
C TYR A 288 1.90 7.20 -18.51
N ASP A 289 1.68 8.36 -19.12
CA ASP A 289 2.43 9.57 -18.82
C ASP A 289 1.52 10.49 -18.00
N PRO A 290 1.79 10.66 -16.70
CA PRO A 290 0.99 11.46 -15.77
C PRO A 290 1.10 12.97 -16.05
N PHE A 291 2.06 13.41 -16.86
CA PHE A 291 2.28 14.84 -17.13
C PHE A 291 1.66 15.32 -18.43
N SER A 292 1.17 14.40 -19.26
CA SER A 292 0.52 14.71 -20.53
C SER A 292 -0.98 14.83 -20.35
N LYS A 293 -1.52 16.00 -20.69
CA LYS A 293 -2.98 16.22 -20.78
C LYS A 293 -3.55 15.40 -21.94
N ASN A 294 -4.77 14.89 -21.78
CA ASN A 294 -5.51 14.11 -22.77
C ASN A 294 -4.79 12.83 -23.23
N ASN A 295 -4.04 12.20 -22.32
CA ASN A 295 -3.30 10.97 -22.56
C ASN A 295 -4.17 9.70 -22.47
N ALA A 296 -5.37 9.73 -23.05
CA ALA A 296 -6.21 8.54 -23.15
C ALA A 296 -5.50 7.48 -24.05
N PRO A 297 -5.52 6.20 -23.67
CA PRO A 297 -4.88 5.17 -24.50
C PRO A 297 -5.60 5.05 -25.85
N ASN A 298 -4.84 5.00 -26.94
CA ASN A 298 -5.34 4.88 -28.32
C ASN A 298 -5.23 3.46 -28.89
N SER A 299 -4.68 2.54 -28.11
CA SER A 299 -4.45 1.14 -28.43
C SER A 299 -4.30 0.35 -27.13
N VAL A 300 -4.43 -0.98 -27.22
CA VAL A 300 -4.26 -1.88 -26.08
C VAL A 300 -2.87 -1.72 -25.47
N ASP A 301 -2.82 -1.51 -24.16
CA ASP A 301 -1.60 -1.43 -23.34
C ASP A 301 -1.62 -2.53 -22.27
N THR A 302 -0.48 -2.79 -21.62
CA THR A 302 -0.42 -3.70 -20.49
C THR A 302 -0.55 -2.94 -19.18
N VAL A 303 -1.49 -3.33 -18.32
CA VAL A 303 -1.60 -2.83 -16.94
C VAL A 303 -0.64 -3.61 -16.05
N ILE A 304 0.29 -2.91 -15.42
CA ILE A 304 1.28 -3.54 -14.55
C ILE A 304 0.86 -3.37 -13.10
N ASN A 305 0.97 -4.42 -12.30
CA ASN A 305 0.61 -4.44 -10.88
C ASN A 305 1.63 -3.71 -9.97
N TYR A 306 2.05 -2.52 -10.36
CA TYR A 306 3.07 -1.71 -9.70
C TYR A 306 2.80 -1.49 -8.20
N THR A 307 1.55 -1.25 -7.82
CA THR A 307 1.16 -1.01 -6.43
C THR A 307 1.20 -2.28 -5.60
N GLN A 308 0.75 -3.42 -6.14
CA GLN A 308 0.85 -4.68 -5.43
C GLN A 308 2.31 -5.09 -5.18
N ARG A 309 3.19 -4.88 -6.16
CA ARG A 309 4.64 -5.10 -6.01
C ARG A 309 5.23 -4.27 -4.87
N LYS A 310 4.75 -3.04 -4.70
CA LYS A 310 5.10 -2.18 -3.56
C LYS A 310 4.63 -2.77 -2.24
N TYR A 311 3.37 -3.19 -2.15
CA TYR A 311 2.81 -3.74 -0.91
C TYR A 311 3.56 -4.99 -0.46
N ILE A 312 3.77 -5.95 -1.36
CA ILE A 312 4.54 -7.17 -1.06
C ILE A 312 5.96 -6.83 -0.60
N TRP A 313 6.62 -5.85 -1.23
CA TRP A 313 7.95 -5.45 -0.77
C TRP A 313 7.94 -4.80 0.62
N VAL A 314 6.91 -3.99 0.93
CA VAL A 314 6.74 -3.40 2.26
C VAL A 314 6.50 -4.49 3.30
N ASP A 315 5.68 -5.50 3.01
CA ASP A 315 5.46 -6.64 3.90
C ASP A 315 6.77 -7.38 4.20
N GLU A 316 7.54 -7.68 3.16
CA GLU A 316 8.87 -8.28 3.27
C GLU A 316 9.84 -7.41 4.10
N TRP A 317 9.78 -6.08 3.93
CA TRP A 317 10.53 -5.14 4.75
C TRP A 317 10.08 -5.20 6.22
N MET A 318 8.78 -5.27 6.51
CA MET A 318 8.24 -5.40 7.87
C MET A 318 8.60 -6.74 8.52
N ILE A 319 8.62 -7.84 7.77
CA ILE A 319 9.12 -9.14 8.26
C ILE A 319 10.56 -8.99 8.76
N ARG A 320 11.43 -8.36 7.95
CA ARG A 320 12.85 -8.17 8.30
C ARG A 320 13.09 -7.14 9.40
N ARG A 321 12.30 -6.06 9.46
CA ARG A 321 12.58 -4.89 10.32
C ARG A 321 11.70 -4.79 11.55
N LEU A 322 10.47 -5.30 11.49
CA LEU A 322 9.46 -5.19 12.54
C LEU A 322 9.06 -6.55 13.13
N HIS A 323 9.76 -7.63 12.73
CA HIS A 323 9.52 -9.00 13.19
C HIS A 323 8.08 -9.49 12.90
N VAL A 324 7.50 -9.07 11.78
CA VAL A 324 6.21 -9.64 11.33
C VAL A 324 6.38 -11.13 11.03
N ASP A 325 5.43 -11.93 11.50
CA ASP A 325 5.31 -13.35 11.17
C ASP A 325 4.82 -13.48 9.72
N PRO A 326 5.64 -14.02 8.80
CA PRO A 326 5.28 -14.13 7.38
C PRO A 326 4.04 -15.02 7.15
N TYR A 327 3.65 -15.83 8.14
CA TYR A 327 2.48 -16.68 8.04
C TYR A 327 1.21 -16.09 8.63
N ARG A 328 1.28 -14.90 9.24
CA ARG A 328 0.12 -14.23 9.88
C ARG A 328 -0.03 -12.80 9.38
N ILE A 329 -0.05 -12.67 8.06
CA ILE A 329 -0.37 -11.42 7.36
C ILE A 329 -1.79 -11.55 6.80
N ASN A 330 -2.71 -10.74 7.29
CA ASN A 330 -4.09 -10.69 6.81
C ASN A 330 -4.33 -9.40 6.05
N ILE A 331 -5.23 -9.41 5.05
CA ILE A 331 -5.55 -8.21 4.27
C ILE A 331 -7.03 -7.91 4.22
N ASN A 332 -7.37 -6.66 4.48
CA ASN A 332 -8.74 -6.20 4.65
C ASN A 332 -8.98 -4.98 3.76
N GLY A 333 -10.22 -4.75 3.36
CA GLY A 333 -10.56 -3.54 2.64
C GLY A 333 -12.05 -3.32 2.47
N HIS A 334 -12.42 -2.05 2.30
CA HIS A 334 -13.79 -1.58 2.06
C HIS A 334 -13.88 -0.86 0.72
N SER A 335 -14.96 -1.09 -0.03
CA SER A 335 -15.22 -0.40 -1.30
C SER A 335 -14.04 -0.60 -2.28
N LEU A 336 -13.40 0.46 -2.77
CA LEU A 336 -12.17 0.34 -3.57
C LEU A 336 -11.07 -0.50 -2.90
N GLY A 337 -10.91 -0.39 -1.59
CA GLY A 337 -9.95 -1.18 -0.81
C GLY A 337 -10.28 -2.67 -0.83
N SER A 338 -11.57 -3.03 -0.89
CA SER A 338 -12.02 -4.41 -0.99
C SER A 338 -11.70 -5.01 -2.36
N LYS A 339 -11.77 -4.21 -3.45
CA LYS A 339 -11.28 -4.59 -4.79
C LYS A 339 -9.80 -4.91 -4.74
N GLY A 340 -9.02 -4.01 -4.13
CA GLY A 340 -7.60 -4.20 -3.87
C GLY A 340 -7.27 -5.49 -3.10
N ALA A 341 -8.00 -5.73 -2.01
CA ALA A 341 -7.79 -6.90 -1.14
C ALA A 341 -8.07 -8.20 -1.90
N THR A 342 -9.19 -8.27 -2.63
CA THR A 342 -9.51 -9.41 -3.51
C THR A 342 -8.42 -9.63 -4.54
N ALA A 343 -8.01 -8.57 -5.25
CA ALA A 343 -7.00 -8.66 -6.30
C ALA A 343 -5.67 -9.23 -5.80
N ILE A 344 -5.13 -8.65 -4.72
CA ILE A 344 -3.80 -8.99 -4.26
C ILE A 344 -3.77 -10.34 -3.54
N ALA A 345 -4.83 -10.71 -2.82
CA ALA A 345 -4.98 -12.03 -2.22
C ALA A 345 -5.01 -13.14 -3.29
N LYS A 346 -5.66 -12.90 -4.43
CA LYS A 346 -5.65 -13.82 -5.59
C LYS A 346 -4.32 -13.85 -6.33
N THR A 347 -3.57 -12.75 -6.33
CA THR A 347 -2.26 -12.66 -7.00
C THR A 347 -1.15 -13.30 -6.18
N TYR A 348 -1.22 -13.20 -4.85
CA TYR A 348 -0.23 -13.71 -3.91
C TYR A 348 -0.88 -14.57 -2.81
N PRO A 349 -1.56 -15.68 -3.18
CA PRO A 349 -2.35 -16.46 -2.22
C PRO A 349 -1.51 -17.13 -1.12
N ASP A 350 -0.21 -17.36 -1.37
CA ASP A 350 0.72 -17.89 -0.38
C ASP A 350 1.12 -16.87 0.71
N HIS A 351 0.97 -15.59 0.40
CA HIS A 351 1.47 -14.49 1.22
C HIS A 351 0.48 -14.09 2.31
N PHE A 352 -0.81 -14.13 2.00
CA PHE A 352 -1.87 -13.74 2.93
C PHE A 352 -2.52 -14.95 3.59
N ALA A 353 -2.76 -14.87 4.89
CA ALA A 353 -3.46 -15.89 5.66
C ALA A 353 -4.97 -15.85 5.40
N SER A 354 -5.55 -14.65 5.38
CA SER A 354 -6.93 -14.40 4.92
C SER A 354 -7.04 -13.09 4.15
N ALA A 355 -8.18 -12.94 3.46
CA ALA A 355 -8.65 -11.65 3.01
C ALA A 355 -10.11 -11.40 3.43
N THR A 356 -10.37 -10.27 4.12
CA THR A 356 -11.74 -9.81 4.40
C THR A 356 -12.12 -8.62 3.51
N ILE A 357 -13.27 -8.77 2.87
CA ILE A 357 -13.70 -8.00 1.70
C ILE A 357 -15.07 -7.38 2.04
N PHE A 358 -15.13 -6.06 2.21
CA PHE A 358 -16.37 -5.34 2.50
C PHE A 358 -16.85 -4.54 1.27
N ASP A 359 -18.07 -4.82 0.79
CA ASP A 359 -18.75 -4.11 -0.32
C ASP A 359 -17.96 -4.08 -1.61
N ASN A 360 -17.57 -5.27 -2.06
CA ASN A 360 -16.92 -5.45 -3.35
C ASN A 360 -17.97 -5.78 -4.42
N GLY A 361 -18.10 -4.94 -5.45
CA GLY A 361 -18.91 -5.22 -6.64
C GLY A 361 -18.34 -6.32 -7.55
N PHE A 362 -17.10 -6.78 -7.29
CA PHE A 362 -16.34 -7.80 -8.03
C PHE A 362 -16.08 -7.49 -9.51
N ILE A 363 -16.46 -6.31 -9.96
CA ILE A 363 -16.33 -5.86 -11.33
C ILE A 363 -15.54 -4.55 -11.41
N GLU A 364 -14.78 -4.44 -12.48
CA GLU A 364 -14.26 -3.17 -12.98
C GLU A 364 -15.19 -2.68 -14.08
N ASP A 365 -16.37 -2.22 -13.66
CA ASP A 365 -17.34 -1.57 -14.53
C ASP A 365 -17.55 -0.14 -14.03
N ASP A 366 -16.84 0.81 -14.64
CA ASP A 366 -17.33 2.18 -14.72
C ASP A 366 -17.14 2.76 -16.14
N PRO A 367 -18.13 2.59 -17.04
CA PRO A 367 -17.98 2.97 -18.45
C PRO A 367 -18.07 4.48 -18.69
N PRO A 368 -17.39 4.96 -19.74
CA PRO A 368 -16.03 5.46 -19.59
C PRO A 368 -15.94 6.52 -18.48
N SER A 369 -15.18 6.21 -17.44
CA SER A 369 -14.84 7.18 -16.40
C SER A 369 -13.44 7.75 -16.64
N GLY A 370 -13.10 8.85 -15.96
CA GLY A 370 -11.77 9.46 -16.10
C GLY A 370 -10.61 8.49 -15.80
N ILE A 371 -10.87 7.44 -15.01
CA ILE A 371 -9.86 6.44 -14.61
C ILE A 371 -9.39 5.54 -15.76
N ASP A 372 -10.15 5.46 -16.88
CA ASP A 372 -9.76 4.73 -18.09
C ASP A 372 -8.38 5.18 -18.62
N ILE A 373 -7.94 6.39 -18.23
CA ILE A 373 -6.61 6.88 -18.56
C ILE A 373 -5.48 6.08 -17.90
N LEU A 374 -5.72 5.43 -16.75
CA LEU A 374 -4.76 4.56 -16.06
C LEU A 374 -4.85 3.12 -16.53
N PHE A 375 -6.05 2.61 -16.82
CA PHE A 375 -6.26 1.17 -17.00
C PHE A 375 -6.63 0.77 -18.43
N GLY A 376 -7.06 1.72 -19.24
CA GLY A 376 -7.77 1.46 -20.48
C GLY A 376 -9.26 1.24 -20.25
N PRO A 377 -10.10 1.51 -21.26
CA PRO A 377 -11.53 1.29 -21.16
C PRO A 377 -11.84 -0.20 -21.03
N THR A 378 -12.81 -0.55 -20.17
CA THR A 378 -13.28 -1.93 -19.92
C THR A 378 -13.52 -2.72 -21.21
N ALA A 379 -14.12 -2.08 -22.23
CA ALA A 379 -14.43 -2.72 -23.53
C ALA A 379 -13.20 -3.23 -24.31
N LEU A 380 -12.00 -2.74 -24.00
CA LEU A 380 -10.76 -3.17 -24.66
C LEU A 380 -10.02 -4.27 -23.89
N HIS A 381 -10.49 -4.66 -22.69
CA HIS A 381 -9.94 -5.76 -21.89
C HIS A 381 -8.41 -5.75 -21.83
N PHE A 382 -7.82 -4.66 -21.34
CA PHE A 382 -6.37 -4.51 -21.32
C PHE A 382 -5.71 -5.66 -20.53
N PRO A 383 -4.70 -6.33 -21.11
CA PRO A 383 -3.99 -7.40 -20.44
C PRO A 383 -3.20 -6.88 -19.23
N THR A 384 -3.05 -7.72 -18.21
CA THR A 384 -2.13 -7.44 -17.09
C THR A 384 -0.79 -8.15 -17.28
N ASN A 385 0.13 -8.02 -16.33
CA ASN A 385 1.33 -8.87 -16.26
C ASN A 385 1.10 -10.21 -15.55
N LEU A 386 -0.15 -10.60 -15.28
CA LEU A 386 -0.52 -11.77 -14.50
C LEU A 386 -1.05 -12.90 -15.40
N TYR A 387 -0.92 -14.14 -14.93
CA TYR A 387 -1.36 -15.34 -15.62
C TYR A 387 -2.03 -16.29 -14.65
N ASN A 388 -3.14 -16.91 -15.08
CA ASN A 388 -3.86 -17.89 -14.28
C ASN A 388 -3.23 -19.29 -14.35
N ARG A 389 -3.83 -20.25 -13.64
CA ARG A 389 -3.41 -21.66 -13.60
C ARG A 389 -3.33 -22.34 -14.97
N ASP A 390 -4.13 -21.91 -15.94
CA ASP A 390 -4.12 -22.42 -17.31
C ASP A 390 -3.04 -21.73 -18.19
N GLY A 391 -2.27 -20.80 -17.62
CA GLY A 391 -1.31 -19.98 -18.36
C GLY A 391 -1.94 -18.92 -19.24
N LYS A 392 -3.24 -18.60 -19.06
CA LYS A 392 -3.90 -17.50 -19.76
C LYS A 392 -3.60 -16.18 -19.05
N ASN A 393 -3.35 -15.15 -19.86
CA ASN A 393 -3.19 -13.81 -19.34
C ASN A 393 -4.51 -13.28 -18.78
N ILE A 394 -4.45 -12.60 -17.65
CA ILE A 394 -5.61 -12.01 -16.98
C ILE A 394 -5.79 -10.57 -17.47
N ALA A 395 -6.99 -10.24 -17.95
CA ALA A 395 -7.35 -8.86 -18.23
C ALA A 395 -7.59 -8.10 -16.92
N TYR A 396 -7.34 -6.79 -16.92
CA TYR A 396 -7.50 -5.97 -15.71
C TYR A 396 -8.93 -6.04 -15.13
N THR A 397 -9.94 -6.12 -15.99
CA THR A 397 -11.36 -6.25 -15.64
C THR A 397 -11.67 -7.49 -14.79
N ASP A 398 -10.86 -8.53 -14.93
CA ASP A 398 -11.10 -9.84 -14.32
C ASP A 398 -10.30 -10.02 -13.01
N VAL A 399 -9.36 -9.11 -12.74
CA VAL A 399 -8.49 -9.18 -11.55
C VAL A 399 -9.30 -9.16 -10.26
N MET A 400 -10.40 -8.39 -10.24
CA MET A 400 -11.19 -8.06 -9.05
C MET A 400 -12.33 -9.05 -8.75
N ASN A 401 -12.64 -9.96 -9.67
CA ASN A 401 -13.69 -10.95 -9.43
C ASN A 401 -13.29 -11.94 -8.33
N ILE A 402 -14.23 -12.69 -7.76
CA ILE A 402 -13.88 -13.65 -6.70
C ILE A 402 -13.53 -15.03 -7.26
N THR A 403 -13.97 -15.34 -8.48
CA THR A 403 -13.96 -16.70 -9.00
C THR A 403 -12.67 -17.11 -9.68
N ASP A 404 -11.95 -16.16 -10.29
CA ASP A 404 -10.77 -16.47 -11.08
C ASP A 404 -9.50 -16.55 -10.23
N ARG A 405 -8.41 -17.04 -10.81
CA ARG A 405 -7.10 -17.00 -10.16
C ARG A 405 -6.19 -16.07 -10.92
N ASN A 406 -5.43 -15.26 -10.19
CA ASN A 406 -4.46 -14.34 -10.77
C ASN A 406 -3.03 -14.92 -10.77
N VAL A 407 -2.90 -16.21 -10.45
CA VAL A 407 -1.62 -16.90 -10.30
C VAL A 407 -1.67 -18.30 -10.91
N THR A 408 -0.49 -18.80 -11.30
CA THR A 408 -0.31 -20.11 -11.94
C THR A 408 -0.28 -21.27 -10.95
N GLN A 409 -0.06 -20.99 -9.66
CA GLN A 409 0.23 -21.96 -8.61
C GLN A 409 -0.57 -21.61 -7.35
N ARG A 410 -0.98 -22.66 -6.60
CA ARG A 410 -1.80 -22.62 -5.37
C ARG A 410 -3.29 -22.24 -5.54
N ASP A 411 -4.07 -22.67 -4.55
CA ASP A 411 -5.46 -22.28 -4.32
C ASP A 411 -5.53 -20.97 -3.49
N LEU A 412 -6.71 -20.35 -3.41
CA LEU A 412 -6.91 -19.05 -2.78
C LEU A 412 -6.72 -19.11 -1.25
N PRO A 413 -6.33 -18.02 -0.57
CA PRO A 413 -6.41 -17.95 0.89
C PRO A 413 -7.87 -17.95 1.33
N LEU A 414 -8.12 -18.02 2.64
CA LEU A 414 -9.50 -17.89 3.15
C LEU A 414 -10.06 -16.51 2.79
N LEU A 415 -11.04 -16.47 1.90
CA LEU A 415 -11.75 -15.26 1.52
C LEU A 415 -13.03 -15.12 2.35
N ARG A 416 -13.24 -13.92 2.90
CA ARG A 416 -14.36 -13.59 3.78
C ARG A 416 -15.03 -12.34 3.24
N VAL A 417 -16.26 -12.44 2.78
CA VAL A 417 -16.95 -11.39 2.03
C VAL A 417 -18.16 -10.91 2.81
N PHE A 418 -18.26 -9.61 3.05
CA PHE A 418 -19.42 -8.96 3.64
C PHE A 418 -19.96 -7.93 2.67
N HIS A 419 -21.18 -8.13 2.18
CA HIS A 419 -21.77 -7.21 1.19
C HIS A 419 -23.14 -6.67 1.62
N ALA A 420 -23.34 -5.38 1.41
CA ALA A 420 -24.53 -4.63 1.76
C ALA A 420 -25.66 -4.75 0.72
N LYS A 421 -26.83 -5.30 1.06
CA LYS A 421 -27.98 -5.40 0.14
C LYS A 421 -28.59 -4.05 -0.22
N ASN A 422 -28.47 -3.03 0.65
CA ASN A 422 -28.92 -1.67 0.35
C ASN A 422 -27.82 -0.82 -0.30
N ASP A 423 -26.72 -1.44 -0.73
CA ASP A 423 -25.68 -0.74 -1.50
C ASP A 423 -26.17 -0.43 -2.92
N ILE A 424 -26.24 0.87 -3.20
CA ILE A 424 -26.60 1.41 -4.51
C ILE A 424 -25.45 2.21 -5.12
N ASP A 425 -24.28 2.22 -4.48
CA ASP A 425 -23.09 2.93 -4.96
C ASP A 425 -22.49 2.19 -6.15
N SER A 426 -22.29 2.89 -7.26
CA SER A 426 -22.17 2.33 -8.61
C SER A 426 -21.34 1.06 -8.69
N GLY A 427 -20.00 1.16 -8.76
CA GLY A 427 -19.10 0.04 -8.98
C GLY A 427 -19.00 -0.96 -7.81
N SER A 428 -19.80 -0.80 -6.77
CA SER A 428 -19.84 -1.64 -5.56
C SER A 428 -21.24 -2.13 -5.19
N LYS A 429 -22.27 -1.73 -5.94
CA LYS A 429 -23.68 -1.97 -5.62
C LYS A 429 -24.01 -3.45 -5.49
N TRP A 430 -25.04 -3.74 -4.72
CA TRP A 430 -25.70 -5.02 -4.77
C TRP A 430 -26.43 -5.18 -6.11
N ASP A 431 -25.97 -6.10 -6.95
CA ASP A 431 -26.57 -6.38 -8.25
C ASP A 431 -26.54 -7.87 -8.62
N ASP A 432 -27.03 -8.16 -9.82
CA ASP A 432 -27.07 -9.52 -10.35
C ASP A 432 -25.68 -10.10 -10.56
N TYR A 433 -24.66 -9.27 -10.77
CA TYR A 433 -23.28 -9.70 -10.93
C TYR A 433 -22.67 -10.15 -9.59
N VAL A 434 -22.85 -9.37 -8.52
CA VAL A 434 -22.44 -9.76 -7.16
C VAL A 434 -23.05 -11.10 -6.77
N VAL A 435 -24.36 -11.28 -6.98
CA VAL A 435 -25.05 -12.53 -6.67
C VAL A 435 -24.51 -13.68 -7.53
N LYS A 436 -24.28 -13.48 -8.83
CA LYS A 436 -23.64 -14.49 -9.69
C LYS A 436 -22.25 -14.90 -9.18
N GLN A 437 -21.46 -13.96 -8.68
CA GLN A 437 -20.15 -14.23 -8.09
C GLN A 437 -20.27 -15.08 -6.83
N PHE A 438 -21.28 -14.83 -5.98
CA PHE A 438 -21.55 -15.67 -4.79
C PHE A 438 -21.88 -17.11 -5.18
N TYR A 439 -22.85 -17.30 -6.07
CA TYR A 439 -23.23 -18.63 -6.55
C TYR A 439 -22.07 -19.36 -7.23
N ALA A 440 -21.28 -18.64 -8.05
CA ALA A 440 -20.13 -19.23 -8.73
C ALA A 440 -19.02 -19.62 -7.75
N SER A 441 -18.71 -18.77 -6.77
CA SER A 441 -17.71 -19.08 -5.74
C SER A 441 -18.10 -20.28 -4.88
N ASP A 442 -19.37 -20.39 -4.50
CA ASP A 442 -19.90 -21.54 -3.76
C ASP A 442 -19.85 -22.80 -4.64
N SER A 443 -20.29 -22.72 -5.89
CA SER A 443 -20.28 -23.87 -6.81
C SER A 443 -18.88 -24.38 -7.16
N LEU A 444 -17.87 -23.49 -7.19
CA LEU A 444 -16.48 -23.85 -7.44
C LEU A 444 -15.82 -24.54 -6.25
N GLY A 445 -16.44 -24.53 -5.07
CA GLY A 445 -15.88 -25.14 -3.87
C GLY A 445 -14.68 -24.37 -3.31
N TRP A 446 -14.62 -23.04 -3.50
CA TRP A 446 -13.52 -22.22 -2.98
C TRP A 446 -13.50 -22.11 -1.46
N GLY A 447 -14.59 -22.45 -0.77
CA GLY A 447 -14.66 -22.32 0.69
C GLY A 447 -14.73 -20.87 1.15
N THR A 448 -15.08 -19.94 0.25
CA THR A 448 -15.32 -18.53 0.57
C THR A 448 -16.43 -18.43 1.63
N GLN A 449 -16.17 -17.67 2.69
CA GLN A 449 -17.20 -17.31 3.65
C GLN A 449 -17.93 -16.07 3.13
N ILE A 450 -19.18 -16.24 2.74
CA ILE A 450 -20.01 -15.21 2.12
C ILE A 450 -21.03 -14.74 3.16
N TYR A 451 -21.12 -13.44 3.37
CA TYR A 451 -22.05 -12.78 4.27
C TYR A 451 -22.71 -11.62 3.53
N TRP A 452 -24.01 -11.45 3.72
CA TRP A 452 -24.72 -10.26 3.26
C TRP A 452 -25.68 -9.75 4.32
N GLY A 453 -25.92 -8.44 4.33
CA GLY A 453 -26.73 -7.77 5.34
C GLY A 453 -27.44 -6.53 4.82
N GLU A 454 -28.25 -5.94 5.69
CA GLU A 454 -29.19 -4.86 5.43
C GLU A 454 -28.57 -3.48 5.29
N ARG A 455 -27.29 -3.30 5.61
CA ARG A 455 -26.62 -1.99 5.57
C ARG A 455 -26.54 -1.38 4.15
N ALA A 456 -26.19 -0.10 4.09
CA ALA A 456 -25.80 0.59 2.87
C ALA A 456 -24.28 0.47 2.62
N HIS A 457 -23.77 1.18 1.61
CA HIS A 457 -22.36 1.09 1.17
C HIS A 457 -21.35 1.26 2.31
N GLY A 458 -21.56 2.24 3.20
CA GLY A 458 -20.66 2.47 4.32
C GLY A 458 -20.75 1.36 5.37
N ILE A 459 -19.62 0.79 5.78
CA ILE A 459 -19.57 -0.17 6.91
C ILE A 459 -20.21 0.45 8.16
N GLU A 460 -20.01 1.75 8.37
CA GLU A 460 -20.55 2.50 9.49
C GLU A 460 -22.08 2.68 9.49
N THR A 461 -22.76 2.35 8.39
CA THR A 461 -24.22 2.54 8.26
C THR A 461 -25.03 1.44 8.90
N GLY A 462 -24.40 0.34 9.33
CA GLY A 462 -25.12 -0.81 9.88
C GLY A 462 -26.11 -0.49 11.02
N PRO A 463 -25.82 0.42 11.99
CA PRO A 463 -26.78 0.85 13.01
C PRO A 463 -28.07 1.46 12.46
N GLU A 464 -27.97 2.24 11.38
CA GLU A 464 -29.12 2.92 10.78
C GLU A 464 -30.05 1.94 10.06
N HIS A 465 -29.47 0.82 9.62
CA HIS A 465 -30.15 -0.24 8.87
C HIS A 465 -30.53 -1.45 9.73
N ASN A 466 -30.18 -1.43 11.02
CA ASN A 466 -30.31 -2.59 11.91
C ASN A 466 -29.64 -3.84 11.29
N ASP A 467 -28.44 -3.66 10.72
CA ASP A 467 -27.71 -4.69 9.98
C ASP A 467 -27.41 -5.90 10.85
N HIS A 468 -27.66 -7.11 10.34
CA HIS A 468 -27.44 -8.34 11.07
C HIS A 468 -25.99 -8.50 11.52
N TRP A 469 -25.02 -8.13 10.69
CA TRP A 469 -23.60 -8.35 10.97
C TRP A 469 -22.96 -7.15 11.69
N HIS A 470 -23.40 -5.93 11.37
CA HIS A 470 -22.72 -4.68 11.71
C HIS A 470 -23.63 -3.63 12.40
N ASN A 471 -24.51 -4.01 13.32
CA ASN A 471 -25.46 -3.08 13.95
C ASN A 471 -24.85 -2.06 14.96
N GLY A 472 -23.53 -1.88 14.97
CA GLY A 472 -22.81 -0.97 15.88
C GLY A 472 -23.15 -1.11 17.36
N ASN A 473 -23.45 -2.33 17.80
CA ASN A 473 -23.53 -2.60 19.22
C ASN A 473 -22.14 -2.46 19.87
N THR A 474 -22.08 -2.39 21.20
CA THR A 474 -20.81 -2.45 21.93
C THR A 474 -20.01 -3.71 21.53
N PRO A 475 -18.67 -3.74 21.63
CA PRO A 475 -17.83 -4.87 21.18
C PRO A 475 -18.14 -6.25 21.81
N ASP A 476 -19.09 -6.35 22.72
CA ASP A 476 -19.65 -7.55 23.34
C ASP A 476 -20.99 -8.03 22.71
N LEU A 477 -21.48 -7.35 21.67
CA LEU A 477 -22.71 -7.66 20.92
C LEU A 477 -22.51 -7.62 19.38
N GLN A 478 -21.26 -7.51 18.92
CA GLN A 478 -20.86 -7.55 17.50
C GLN A 478 -20.77 -9.00 17.01
N THR A 479 -20.16 -9.28 15.85
CA THR A 479 -19.67 -10.62 15.51
C THR A 479 -18.20 -10.71 15.91
N HIS A 480 -17.68 -11.88 16.26
CA HIS A 480 -16.24 -12.04 16.41
C HIS A 480 -15.56 -12.04 15.04
N VAL A 481 -16.29 -12.39 13.98
CA VAL A 481 -15.70 -12.69 12.68
C VAL A 481 -15.27 -11.42 11.94
N ASP A 482 -16.01 -10.33 12.00
CA ASP A 482 -15.64 -9.07 11.31
C ASP A 482 -14.55 -8.24 12.02
N ASP A 483 -14.02 -8.72 13.15
CA ASP A 483 -12.94 -8.10 13.92
C ASP A 483 -11.54 -8.55 13.42
N ILE A 484 -10.62 -7.59 13.25
CA ILE A 484 -9.22 -7.88 12.83
C ILE A 484 -8.52 -8.90 13.75
N SER A 485 -8.82 -8.86 15.05
CA SER A 485 -8.18 -9.73 16.05
C SER A 485 -8.56 -11.21 15.89
N TYR A 486 -9.68 -11.51 15.21
CA TYR A 486 -10.00 -12.88 14.79
C TYR A 486 -8.90 -13.43 13.89
N GLU A 487 -8.58 -12.69 12.84
CA GLU A 487 -7.63 -13.14 11.83
C GLU A 487 -6.21 -13.22 12.40
N GLU A 488 -5.82 -12.25 13.24
CA GLU A 488 -4.52 -12.26 13.94
C GLU A 488 -4.28 -13.54 14.76
N THR A 489 -5.36 -14.04 15.37
CA THR A 489 -5.30 -15.15 16.34
C THR A 489 -5.40 -16.51 15.64
N PHE A 490 -6.29 -16.64 14.66
CA PHE A 490 -6.75 -17.95 14.19
C PHE A 490 -6.26 -18.38 12.82
N ILE A 491 -5.82 -17.47 11.95
CA ILE A 491 -5.59 -17.80 10.54
C ILE A 491 -4.10 -17.72 10.22
N ARG A 492 -3.59 -18.73 9.48
CA ARG A 492 -2.19 -18.78 9.03
C ARG A 492 -2.09 -19.18 7.56
N SER A 493 -1.20 -18.53 6.81
CA SER A 493 -0.98 -18.87 5.39
C SER A 493 -0.19 -20.16 5.20
N ASN A 494 0.39 -20.75 6.23
CA ASN A 494 1.05 -22.06 6.17
C ASN A 494 0.19 -23.22 6.66
N GLN A 495 -1.12 -23.02 6.80
CA GLN A 495 -2.09 -24.05 7.17
C GLN A 495 -3.18 -24.14 6.10
N SER A 496 -3.55 -25.36 5.70
CA SER A 496 -4.76 -25.60 4.91
C SER A 496 -6.03 -25.25 5.71
N PHE A 497 -7.17 -25.07 5.04
CA PHE A 497 -8.46 -24.88 5.70
C PHE A 497 -9.56 -25.73 5.04
N PRO A 498 -10.60 -26.17 5.78
CA PRO A 498 -11.77 -26.80 5.19
C PRO A 498 -12.51 -25.83 4.25
N ALA A 499 -12.78 -26.28 3.02
CA ALA A 499 -13.68 -25.57 2.13
C ALA A 499 -15.12 -26.08 2.33
N PHE A 500 -16.00 -25.21 2.82
CA PHE A 500 -17.43 -25.48 2.91
C PHE A 500 -18.15 -24.82 1.75
N PHE A 501 -18.97 -25.59 1.04
CA PHE A 501 -19.61 -25.15 -0.19
C PHE A 501 -20.91 -25.91 -0.46
N ASN A 502 -21.61 -25.54 -1.53
CA ASN A 502 -22.96 -26.00 -1.87
C ASN A 502 -24.01 -25.63 -0.84
N HIS A 503 -23.76 -24.58 -0.03
CA HIS A 503 -24.79 -24.11 0.89
C HIS A 503 -26.02 -23.70 0.13
N HIS A 504 -25.88 -23.10 -1.06
CA HIS A 504 -26.97 -22.67 -1.93
C HIS A 504 -27.99 -23.78 -2.30
N LEU A 505 -27.66 -25.06 -2.09
CA LEU A 505 -28.54 -26.20 -2.35
C LEU A 505 -29.46 -26.57 -1.17
N ASP A 506 -29.17 -26.12 0.06
CA ASP A 506 -30.03 -26.39 1.22
C ASP A 506 -31.25 -25.46 1.21
N PRO A 507 -32.49 -25.97 1.28
CA PRO A 507 -33.69 -25.13 1.25
C PRO A 507 -33.85 -24.16 2.44
N LYS A 508 -32.94 -24.17 3.42
CA LYS A 508 -32.92 -23.29 4.61
C LYS A 508 -31.65 -22.42 4.69
N ASN A 509 -30.87 -22.32 3.61
CA ASN A 509 -29.55 -21.70 3.59
C ASN A 509 -29.48 -20.16 3.56
N ASN A 510 -30.59 -19.46 3.73
CA ASN A 510 -30.78 -18.06 3.35
C ASN A 510 -30.46 -17.80 1.86
N ASP A 511 -31.41 -17.27 1.11
CA ASP A 511 -31.27 -16.98 -0.32
C ASP A 511 -30.89 -15.50 -0.54
N PRO A 512 -29.73 -15.17 -1.15
CA PRO A 512 -29.38 -13.78 -1.44
C PRO A 512 -30.31 -13.11 -2.46
N GLY A 513 -31.10 -13.88 -3.23
CA GLY A 513 -32.03 -13.37 -4.23
C GLY A 513 -31.42 -13.25 -5.62
N ASP A 514 -31.88 -12.27 -6.40
CA ASP A 514 -31.50 -12.09 -7.82
C ASP A 514 -30.56 -10.90 -8.07
N GLY A 515 -30.14 -10.21 -7.00
CA GLY A 515 -29.34 -9.00 -7.10
C GLY A 515 -30.16 -7.71 -7.10
N THR A 516 -31.49 -7.74 -6.97
CA THR A 516 -32.27 -6.51 -6.78
C THR A 516 -31.87 -5.83 -5.44
N PRO A 517 -31.29 -4.62 -5.45
CA PRO A 517 -30.89 -3.95 -4.21
C PRO A 517 -32.10 -3.60 -3.35
N GLY A 518 -31.96 -3.79 -2.04
CA GLY A 518 -33.01 -3.51 -1.08
C GLY A 518 -33.22 -4.62 -0.05
N THR A 519 -34.00 -4.30 0.98
CA THR A 519 -34.52 -5.24 1.98
C THR A 519 -36.04 -5.22 2.06
N GLY A 520 -36.63 -6.25 2.66
CA GLY A 520 -38.06 -6.46 2.79
C GLY A 520 -38.77 -6.36 1.43
N PRO A 521 -39.88 -5.60 1.32
CA PRO A 521 -40.62 -5.45 0.06
C PRO A 521 -39.85 -4.80 -1.09
N LYS A 522 -38.67 -4.22 -0.85
CA LYS A 522 -37.88 -3.51 -1.86
C LYS A 522 -36.80 -4.39 -2.51
N GLY A 523 -36.38 -5.46 -1.86
CA GLY A 523 -35.39 -6.41 -2.36
C GLY A 523 -36.00 -7.75 -2.74
N VAL A 524 -35.16 -8.65 -3.26
CA VAL A 524 -35.49 -10.06 -3.52
C VAL A 524 -34.54 -10.94 -2.69
N GLY A 525 -35.03 -12.07 -2.20
CA GLY A 525 -34.30 -12.96 -1.28
C GLY A 525 -34.34 -12.48 0.17
N ASP A 526 -33.62 -13.18 1.03
CA ASP A 526 -33.51 -12.88 2.46
C ASP A 526 -32.67 -11.61 2.69
N ASP A 527 -33.08 -10.82 3.67
CA ASP A 527 -32.48 -9.51 3.99
C ASP A 527 -31.02 -9.62 4.43
N TRP A 528 -30.69 -10.74 5.05
CA TRP A 528 -29.35 -11.08 5.50
C TRP A 528 -29.14 -12.59 5.41
N GLY A 529 -27.89 -13.01 5.38
CA GLY A 529 -27.55 -14.41 5.42
C GLY A 529 -26.08 -14.67 5.22
N CYS A 530 -25.73 -15.96 5.28
CA CYS A 530 -24.36 -16.38 5.20
C CYS A 530 -24.23 -17.81 4.64
N TRP A 531 -23.28 -17.97 3.73
CA TRP A 531 -22.79 -19.27 3.27
C TRP A 531 -21.34 -19.45 3.72
N GLY A 532 -20.98 -20.64 4.20
CA GLY A 532 -19.63 -20.96 4.69
C GLY A 532 -19.24 -20.30 6.03
N GLY A 533 -19.79 -19.14 6.37
CA GLY A 533 -19.32 -18.34 7.49
C GLY A 533 -19.79 -18.72 8.89
N TYR A 534 -20.71 -19.68 9.04
CA TYR A 534 -21.01 -20.30 10.35
C TYR A 534 -20.13 -21.50 10.68
N HIS A 535 -19.34 -21.98 9.73
CA HIS A 535 -18.48 -23.13 9.96
C HIS A 535 -17.21 -22.70 10.67
N ARG A 536 -16.80 -23.52 11.62
CA ARG A 536 -15.57 -23.36 12.41
C ARG A 536 -14.80 -24.66 12.39
N TRP A 537 -13.51 -24.56 12.66
CA TRP A 537 -12.63 -25.70 12.74
C TRP A 537 -11.53 -25.47 13.75
N ASP A 538 -11.01 -26.56 14.29
CA ASP A 538 -9.91 -26.53 15.25
C ASP A 538 -8.59 -26.48 14.48
N VAL A 539 -7.99 -25.28 14.46
CA VAL A 539 -6.74 -25.01 13.76
C VAL A 539 -5.54 -25.80 14.31
N ASP A 540 -5.62 -26.25 15.56
CA ASP A 540 -4.58 -27.05 16.21
C ASP A 540 -4.71 -28.55 15.91
N LYS A 541 -5.80 -28.97 15.25
CA LYS A 541 -6.10 -30.36 14.91
C LYS A 541 -6.16 -30.64 13.41
N ILE A 542 -5.62 -29.73 12.59
CA ILE A 542 -5.44 -29.98 11.17
C ILE A 542 -4.36 -31.05 10.99
N ILE A 543 -4.70 -32.13 10.29
CA ILE A 543 -3.76 -33.09 9.72
C ILE A 543 -3.72 -32.83 8.23
N ASP A 544 -2.56 -32.45 7.71
CA ASP A 544 -2.30 -32.17 6.29
C ASP A 544 -1.05 -32.94 5.85
N GLU A 545 -1.25 -34.21 5.55
CA GLU A 545 -0.24 -35.16 5.08
C GLU A 545 -0.44 -35.46 3.58
N GLN A 546 0.58 -36.02 2.93
CA GLN A 546 0.57 -36.22 1.47
C GLN A 546 -0.65 -37.01 0.94
N ASP A 547 -1.18 -37.95 1.72
CA ASP A 547 -2.29 -38.84 1.37
C ASP A 547 -3.49 -38.73 2.33
N HIS A 548 -3.44 -37.86 3.33
CA HIS A 548 -4.49 -37.72 4.33
C HIS A 548 -4.65 -36.27 4.77
N TRP A 549 -5.90 -35.80 4.66
CA TRP A 549 -6.31 -34.53 5.22
C TRP A 549 -7.48 -34.74 6.18
N SER A 550 -7.42 -34.15 7.38
CA SER A 550 -8.56 -34.11 8.30
C SER A 550 -8.50 -32.91 9.26
N VAL A 551 -9.68 -32.53 9.77
CA VAL A 551 -9.84 -31.51 10.81
C VAL A 551 -11.12 -31.79 11.60
N GLU A 552 -11.16 -31.34 12.85
CA GLU A 552 -12.43 -31.23 13.59
C GLU A 552 -13.13 -29.93 13.20
N ALA A 553 -14.35 -30.03 12.67
CA ALA A 553 -15.17 -28.89 12.28
C ALA A 553 -16.57 -28.95 12.91
N TRP A 554 -17.17 -27.78 13.15
CA TRP A 554 -18.51 -27.63 13.72
C TRP A 554 -19.24 -26.41 13.14
N LEU A 555 -20.56 -26.42 13.29
CA LEU A 555 -21.36 -25.19 13.16
C LEU A 555 -21.34 -24.45 14.48
N GLU A 556 -21.02 -23.16 14.42
CA GLU A 556 -20.94 -22.33 15.60
C GLU A 556 -22.27 -22.29 16.35
N SER A 557 -22.24 -22.59 17.65
CA SER A 557 -23.40 -22.57 18.54
C SER A 557 -23.00 -22.17 19.95
N ASN A 558 -23.84 -21.37 20.61
CA ASN A 558 -23.54 -20.68 21.87
C ASN A 558 -22.31 -19.76 21.82
N ALA A 559 -22.08 -19.10 20.68
CA ALA A 559 -21.10 -18.04 20.57
C ALA A 559 -21.40 -16.92 21.58
N VAL A 560 -20.33 -16.26 22.03
CA VAL A 560 -20.41 -15.06 22.88
C VAL A 560 -21.33 -14.02 22.24
N PHE A 561 -21.23 -13.92 20.92
CA PHE A 561 -22.02 -13.05 20.08
C PHE A 561 -23.22 -13.79 19.51
N GLN A 562 -24.42 -13.24 19.69
CA GLN A 562 -25.63 -13.92 19.26
C GLN A 562 -25.65 -14.17 17.73
N ASN A 563 -25.14 -13.23 16.95
CA ASN A 563 -25.18 -13.26 15.48
C ASN A 563 -24.19 -14.26 14.87
N ASP A 564 -23.20 -14.72 15.64
CA ASP A 564 -22.30 -15.79 15.21
C ASP A 564 -22.92 -17.19 15.33
N ASN A 565 -24.07 -17.32 15.99
CA ASN A 565 -24.73 -18.60 16.17
C ASN A 565 -25.41 -19.07 14.88
N SER A 566 -25.07 -20.27 14.45
CA SER A 566 -25.64 -20.87 13.27
C SER A 566 -27.14 -21.13 13.41
N HIS A 567 -27.88 -20.74 12.37
CA HIS A 567 -29.28 -21.13 12.18
C HIS A 567 -29.44 -22.38 11.30
N LEU A 568 -28.34 -22.88 10.73
CA LEU A 568 -28.33 -24.07 9.89
C LEU A 568 -28.49 -25.32 10.76
N LYS A 569 -29.23 -26.31 10.25
CA LYS A 569 -29.33 -27.63 10.88
C LYS A 569 -28.45 -28.60 10.07
N ILE A 570 -27.44 -29.19 10.71
CA ILE A 570 -26.68 -30.28 10.08
C ILE A 570 -27.65 -31.45 9.89
N HIS A 571 -27.80 -31.91 8.66
CA HIS A 571 -28.56 -33.09 8.31
C HIS A 571 -27.67 -34.32 8.23
#